data_AF-K1TNC4-F1
#
_entry.id   AF-K1TNC4-F1
#
_cell.length_a   1.000
_cell.length_b   1.000
_cell.length_c   1.000
_cell.angle_alpha   90.00
_cell.angle_beta   90.00
_cell.angle_gamma   90.00
#
_symmetry.space_group_name_H-M   'P 1'
#
loop_
_entity.id
_entity.type
_entity.pdbx_description
1 polymer ?
#
loop_
_entity_poly.entity_id
_entity_poly.type
_entity_poly.pdbx_seq_one_letter_code
_entity_poly.pdbx_strand_id
1 'polypeptide(L)'
;LKLTPVISYLPWDAPTTIPDDGLPAMDDRPANDDFTVEIFRNGCWEEIFVYNAEVSDYAANPAAGYVQHDMGFAMFTDAFAAPLKVRVTRRAGTFSKVEIRPLSYGIVPNVQTPNSVEFELDDPAQKVSVEFDDNRMENLFILPDLPDTAIPTGANVTYFGPGIHNMGRKEILYKDNQTI
;
A
#
# COMPACT_ATOMS: atom_id res chain seq x y z
N LEU A 1 34.29 15.75 44.53
CA LEU A 1 34.19 15.71 43.06
C LEU A 1 32.76 16.07 42.67
N LYS A 2 32.53 17.18 41.97
CA LYS A 2 31.23 17.45 41.33
C LYS A 2 31.25 16.75 39.98
N LEU A 3 30.39 15.75 39.79
CA LEU A 3 30.16 15.15 38.48
C LEU A 3 29.23 16.10 37.71
N THR A 4 29.74 16.70 36.64
CA THR A 4 28.94 17.45 35.68
C THR A 4 28.22 16.44 34.78
N PRO A 5 26.88 16.49 34.64
CA PRO A 5 26.21 15.65 33.65
C PRO A 5 26.62 16.11 32.26
N VAL A 6 27.25 15.21 31.49
CA VAL A 6 27.49 15.40 30.07
C VAL A 6 26.20 15.03 29.35
N ILE A 7 25.36 16.02 29.07
CA ILE A 7 24.31 15.87 28.06
C ILE A 7 25.00 16.13 26.72
N SER A 8 25.48 15.06 26.07
CA SER A 8 25.89 15.12 24.68
C SER A 8 24.64 15.25 23.82
N TYR A 9 24.33 16.47 23.40
CA TYR A 9 23.33 16.70 22.36
C TYR A 9 23.98 16.29 21.03
N LEU A 10 23.54 15.18 20.45
CA LEU A 10 23.88 14.88 19.06
C LEU A 10 23.13 15.89 18.17
N PRO A 11 23.75 16.36 17.06
CA PRO A 11 23.09 17.22 16.09
C PRO A 11 21.79 16.57 15.58
N TRP A 12 20.72 17.36 15.44
CA TRP A 12 19.39 16.86 15.02
C TRP A 12 19.39 16.28 13.60
N ASP A 13 20.41 16.60 12.81
CA ASP A 13 20.62 16.19 11.42
C ASP A 13 21.55 14.98 11.28
N ALA A 14 22.03 14.40 12.38
CA ALA A 14 22.79 13.16 12.33
C ALA A 14 21.82 11.96 12.21
N PRO A 15 21.84 11.19 11.11
CA PRO A 15 21.05 9.97 10.99
C PRO A 15 21.44 9.02 12.12
N THR A 16 20.50 8.75 13.01
CA THR A 16 20.66 7.78 14.09
C THR A 16 19.96 6.50 13.66
N THR A 17 20.74 5.49 13.28
CA THR A 17 20.22 4.13 13.10
C THR A 17 20.18 3.46 14.46
N ILE A 18 18.98 3.21 15.00
CA ILE A 18 18.80 2.35 16.17
C ILE A 18 18.63 0.92 15.62
N PRO A 19 19.62 0.02 15.77
CA PRO A 19 19.44 -1.37 15.40
C PRO A 19 18.42 -2.00 16.35
N ASP A 20 17.33 -2.51 15.80
CA ASP A 20 16.36 -3.34 16.50
C ASP A 20 16.21 -4.63 15.69
N ASP A 21 16.87 -5.68 16.16
CA ASP A 21 16.94 -7.00 15.52
C ASP A 21 15.57 -7.73 15.49
N GLY A 22 14.54 -7.15 16.11
CA GLY A 22 13.14 -7.61 16.03
C GLY A 22 12.31 -6.91 14.96
N LEU A 23 12.87 -5.94 14.23
CA LEU A 23 12.16 -5.27 13.14
C LEU A 23 12.32 -6.01 11.82
N PRO A 24 11.23 -6.14 11.04
CA PRO A 24 11.34 -6.63 9.67
C PRO A 24 12.28 -5.73 8.86
N ALA A 25 13.23 -6.32 8.14
CA ALA A 25 13.98 -5.66 7.09
C ALA A 25 13.02 -5.09 6.01
N MET A 26 13.51 -4.20 5.14
CA MET A 26 12.72 -3.64 4.03
C MET A 26 12.03 -4.71 3.15
N ASP A 27 12.61 -5.92 3.13
CA ASP A 27 12.19 -7.10 2.37
C ASP A 27 11.36 -8.11 3.20
N ASP A 28 11.10 -7.84 4.48
CA ASP A 28 10.33 -8.72 5.38
C ASP A 28 8.83 -8.32 5.44
N ARG A 29 8.40 -7.35 4.60
CA ARG A 29 6.96 -7.12 4.40
C ARG A 29 6.40 -8.40 3.77
N PRO A 30 5.29 -8.96 4.26
CA PRO A 30 4.66 -10.05 3.54
C PRO A 30 4.21 -9.48 2.20
N ALA A 31 4.93 -9.85 1.14
CA ALA A 31 4.50 -9.62 -0.23
C ALA A 31 3.29 -10.52 -0.45
N ASN A 32 2.27 -10.01 -1.13
CA ASN A 32 1.23 -10.91 -1.60
C ASN A 32 1.77 -11.64 -2.84
N ASP A 33 1.84 -12.95 -2.76
CA ASP A 33 2.39 -13.80 -3.83
C ASP A 33 1.32 -14.34 -4.78
N ASP A 34 0.05 -13.95 -4.61
CA ASP A 34 -1.05 -14.38 -5.47
C ASP A 34 -1.15 -13.55 -6.75
N PHE A 35 -0.70 -12.29 -6.69
CA PHE A 35 -0.85 -11.33 -7.77
C PHE A 35 0.47 -10.69 -8.21
N THR A 36 0.56 -10.38 -9.50
CA THR A 36 1.49 -9.39 -10.05
C THR A 36 0.68 -8.22 -10.60
N VAL A 37 1.09 -7.00 -10.24
CA VAL A 37 0.48 -5.75 -10.72
C VAL A 37 1.48 -5.00 -11.56
N GLU A 38 1.08 -4.60 -12.76
CA GLU A 38 1.88 -3.76 -13.63
C GLU A 38 1.08 -2.54 -14.07
N ILE A 39 1.73 -1.39 -14.21
CA ILE A 39 1.15 -0.19 -14.82
C ILE A 39 1.95 0.23 -16.05
N PHE A 40 1.28 0.76 -17.07
CA PHE A 40 1.95 1.17 -18.30
C PHE A 40 2.33 2.66 -18.26
N ARG A 41 3.63 2.94 -18.13
CA ARG A 41 4.18 4.30 -18.09
C ARG A 41 5.46 4.39 -18.90
N ASN A 42 5.75 5.57 -19.45
CA ASN A 42 6.98 5.82 -20.20
C ASN A 42 7.23 4.81 -21.36
N GLY A 43 6.17 4.24 -21.92
CA GLY A 43 6.25 3.27 -23.01
C GLY A 43 6.57 1.83 -22.59
N CYS A 44 6.65 1.51 -21.30
CA CYS A 44 6.86 0.15 -20.81
C CYS A 44 5.92 -0.21 -19.65
N TRP A 45 5.80 -1.50 -19.38
CA TRP A 45 5.15 -2.00 -18.17
C TRP A 45 6.12 -1.91 -17.01
N GLU A 46 5.64 -1.38 -15.90
CA GLU A 46 6.36 -1.23 -14.63
C GLU A 46 5.64 -2.05 -13.57
N GLU A 47 6.34 -2.99 -12.94
CA GLU A 47 5.79 -3.80 -11.85
C GLU A 47 5.68 -2.96 -10.57
N ILE A 48 4.51 -3.04 -9.93
CA ILE A 48 4.22 -2.40 -8.66
C ILE A 48 4.20 -3.45 -7.55
N PHE A 49 4.88 -3.14 -6.45
CA PHE A 49 4.89 -3.99 -5.27
C PHE A 49 3.47 -4.20 -4.73
N VAL A 50 3.10 -5.48 -4.52
CA VAL A 50 1.83 -5.88 -3.93
C VAL A 50 2.06 -6.25 -2.47
N TYR A 51 1.47 -5.48 -1.58
CA TYR A 51 1.47 -5.73 -0.15
C TYR A 51 0.44 -6.79 0.22
N ASN A 52 0.75 -7.64 1.18
CA ASN A 52 -0.21 -8.52 1.82
C ASN A 52 -0.88 -7.83 3.02
N ALA A 53 -2.17 -8.08 3.22
CA ALA A 53 -2.88 -7.74 4.43
C ALA A 53 -3.72 -8.95 4.88
N GLU A 54 -3.59 -9.32 6.16
CA GLU A 54 -4.47 -10.31 6.77
C GLU A 54 -5.84 -9.67 7.02
N VAL A 55 -6.88 -10.31 6.52
CA VAL A 55 -8.27 -9.92 6.73
C VAL A 55 -9.06 -11.11 7.26
N SER A 56 -10.15 -10.85 7.96
CA SER A 56 -10.99 -11.92 8.50
C SER A 56 -12.39 -11.87 7.93
N ASP A 57 -13.01 -13.05 7.78
CA ASP A 57 -14.43 -13.10 7.45
C ASP A 57 -15.30 -12.47 8.55
N TYR A 58 -16.54 -12.14 8.19
CA TYR A 58 -17.54 -11.76 9.19
C TYR A 58 -18.28 -13.03 9.63
N ALA A 59 -17.98 -13.52 10.83
CA ALA A 59 -18.76 -14.56 11.46
C ALA A 59 -19.97 -13.96 12.20
N ALA A 60 -21.18 -14.37 11.82
CA ALA A 60 -22.41 -13.97 12.53
C ALA A 60 -22.41 -14.44 14.00
N ASN A 61 -21.60 -15.45 14.35
CA ASN A 61 -21.34 -15.87 15.71
C ASN A 61 -19.83 -15.76 16.02
N PRO A 62 -19.38 -14.68 16.69
CA PRO A 62 -17.97 -14.48 17.04
C PRO A 62 -17.35 -15.62 17.88
N ALA A 63 -18.16 -16.41 18.59
CA ALA A 63 -17.65 -17.56 19.37
C ALA A 63 -17.17 -18.72 18.49
N ALA A 64 -17.53 -18.75 17.20
CA ALA A 64 -17.04 -19.74 16.24
C ALA A 64 -15.63 -19.41 15.70
N GLY A 65 -15.11 -18.23 16.02
CA GLY A 65 -13.86 -17.71 15.45
C GLY A 65 -14.09 -17.05 14.09
N TYR A 66 -13.01 -16.44 13.58
CA TYR A 66 -12.96 -15.86 12.25
C TYR A 66 -11.94 -16.62 11.40
N VAL A 67 -12.26 -16.85 10.14
CA VAL A 67 -11.30 -17.36 9.16
C VAL A 67 -10.44 -16.19 8.71
N GLN A 68 -9.12 -16.34 8.84
CA GLN A 68 -8.15 -15.38 8.29
C GLN A 68 -7.92 -15.69 6.81
N HIS A 69 -7.79 -14.64 6.03
CA HIS A 69 -7.50 -14.64 4.60
C HIS A 69 -6.39 -13.65 4.32
N ASP A 70 -5.71 -13.85 3.20
CA ASP A 70 -4.68 -12.96 2.69
C ASP A 70 -5.24 -12.14 1.53
N MET A 71 -5.19 -10.82 1.66
CA MET A 71 -5.59 -9.88 0.62
C MET A 71 -4.38 -9.14 0.07
N GLY A 72 -4.39 -8.86 -1.24
CA GLY A 72 -3.38 -8.02 -1.87
C GLY A 72 -3.80 -6.55 -1.90
N PHE A 73 -2.85 -5.63 -1.80
CA PHE A 73 -3.06 -4.24 -2.24
C PHE A 73 -1.82 -3.63 -2.88
N ALA A 74 -2.03 -2.83 -3.92
CA ALA A 74 -0.98 -2.08 -4.61
C ALA A 74 -1.28 -0.58 -4.54
N MET A 75 -0.30 0.21 -4.11
CA MET A 75 -0.36 1.67 -4.04
C MET A 75 0.69 2.26 -4.97
N PHE A 76 0.30 3.26 -5.75
CA PHE A 76 1.22 4.00 -6.63
C PHE A 76 0.65 5.39 -6.91
N THR A 77 1.53 6.30 -7.34
CA THR A 77 1.12 7.62 -7.83
C THR A 77 1.27 7.71 -9.34
N ASP A 78 0.37 8.43 -10.01
CA ASP A 78 0.48 8.79 -11.42
C ASP A 78 -0.09 10.19 -11.66
N ALA A 79 0.37 10.87 -12.72
CA ALA A 79 -0.13 12.20 -13.06
C ALA A 79 -1.54 12.16 -13.71
N PHE A 80 -1.99 10.98 -14.18
CA PHE A 80 -3.24 10.78 -14.91
C PHE A 80 -3.37 11.71 -16.12
N ALA A 81 -2.26 11.99 -16.81
CA ALA A 81 -2.24 12.82 -18.01
C ALA A 81 -2.99 12.16 -19.20
N ALA A 82 -3.21 10.86 -19.12
CA ALA A 82 -4.05 10.03 -19.97
C ALA A 82 -4.57 8.85 -19.12
N PRO A 83 -5.61 8.11 -19.57
CA PRO A 83 -6.02 6.88 -18.90
C PRO A 83 -4.84 5.93 -18.68
N LEU A 84 -4.64 5.52 -17.43
CA LEU A 84 -3.55 4.67 -17.01
C LEU A 84 -3.94 3.21 -17.20
N LYS A 85 -3.16 2.48 -18.02
CA LYS A 85 -3.36 1.04 -18.17
C LYS A 85 -2.79 0.30 -16.97
N VAL A 86 -3.58 -0.59 -16.44
CA VAL A 86 -3.24 -1.49 -15.35
C VAL A 86 -3.38 -2.92 -15.85
N ARG A 87 -2.40 -3.76 -15.54
CA ARG A 87 -2.47 -5.21 -15.73
C ARG A 87 -2.39 -5.88 -14.38
N VAL A 88 -3.30 -6.81 -14.15
CA VAL A 88 -3.26 -7.71 -12.99
C VAL A 88 -3.15 -9.13 -13.50
N THR A 89 -2.17 -9.87 -12.97
CA THR A 89 -1.94 -11.27 -13.29
C THR A 89 -2.05 -12.11 -12.02
N ARG A 90 -2.89 -13.13 -12.03
CA ARG A 90 -2.87 -14.19 -11.02
C ARG A 90 -1.64 -15.07 -11.26
N ARG A 91 -0.81 -15.22 -10.24
CA ARG A 91 0.39 -16.06 -10.30
C ARG A 91 0.05 -17.55 -10.33
N ALA A 92 -1.06 -17.94 -9.71
CA ALA A 92 -1.54 -19.31 -9.69
C ALA A 92 -2.88 -19.48 -10.41
N GLY A 93 -2.96 -20.55 -11.21
CA GLY A 93 -4.20 -21.01 -11.83
C GLY A 93 -4.75 -20.11 -12.94
N THR A 94 -6.02 -20.32 -13.24
CA THR A 94 -6.81 -19.56 -14.21
C THR A 94 -8.08 -19.04 -13.56
N PHE A 95 -8.72 -18.02 -14.12
CA PHE A 95 -10.03 -17.54 -13.69
C PHE A 95 -11.09 -17.76 -14.77
N SER A 96 -12.36 -17.82 -14.35
CA SER A 96 -13.53 -17.84 -15.24
C SER A 96 -14.22 -16.48 -15.30
N LYS A 97 -14.12 -15.69 -14.24
CA LYS A 97 -14.74 -14.36 -14.13
C LYS A 97 -13.82 -13.38 -13.40
N VAL A 98 -13.89 -12.11 -13.81
CA VAL A 98 -13.27 -11.00 -13.09
C VAL A 98 -14.21 -9.81 -13.05
N GLU A 99 -14.29 -9.14 -11.91
CA GLU A 99 -15.02 -7.89 -11.72
C GLU A 99 -14.11 -6.83 -11.12
N ILE A 100 -14.21 -5.59 -11.61
CA ILE A 100 -13.49 -4.43 -11.09
C ILE A 100 -14.53 -3.55 -10.39
N ARG A 101 -14.42 -3.47 -9.06
CA ARG A 101 -15.40 -2.79 -8.20
C ARG A 101 -14.85 -1.46 -7.66
N PRO A 102 -15.71 -0.48 -7.35
CA PRO A 102 -17.17 -0.53 -7.44
C PRO A 102 -17.66 -0.50 -8.90
N LEU A 103 -18.70 -1.30 -9.18
CA LEU A 103 -19.27 -1.40 -10.54
C LEU A 103 -19.80 -0.04 -11.07
N SER A 104 -20.07 0.91 -10.17
CA SER A 104 -20.47 2.27 -10.52
C SER A 104 -19.42 3.05 -11.31
N TYR A 105 -18.15 2.66 -11.28
CA TYR A 105 -17.11 3.27 -12.13
C TYR A 105 -17.21 2.81 -13.59
N GLY A 106 -17.97 1.76 -13.89
CA GLY A 106 -18.15 1.29 -15.27
C GLY A 106 -16.86 0.74 -15.91
N ILE A 107 -15.86 0.40 -15.10
CA ILE A 107 -14.59 -0.14 -15.59
C ILE A 107 -14.84 -1.58 -16.08
N VAL A 108 -14.53 -1.80 -17.36
CA VAL A 108 -14.64 -3.11 -18.00
C VAL A 108 -13.26 -3.49 -18.53
N PRO A 109 -12.76 -4.71 -18.27
CA PRO A 109 -11.48 -5.13 -18.82
C PRO A 109 -11.42 -5.11 -20.35
N ASN A 110 -10.31 -4.60 -20.85
CA ASN A 110 -10.05 -4.39 -22.28
C ASN A 110 -9.42 -5.64 -22.90
N VAL A 111 -8.59 -6.35 -22.12
CA VAL A 111 -7.85 -7.56 -22.51
C VAL A 111 -7.95 -8.57 -21.39
N GLN A 112 -8.19 -9.83 -21.73
CA GLN A 112 -8.20 -10.94 -20.77
C GLN A 112 -7.43 -12.13 -21.36
N THR A 113 -6.60 -12.75 -20.54
CA THR A 113 -5.97 -14.05 -20.79
C THR A 113 -6.48 -15.05 -19.73
N PRO A 114 -6.09 -16.33 -19.77
CA PRO A 114 -6.53 -17.29 -18.74
C PRO A 114 -6.19 -16.90 -17.30
N ASN A 115 -5.14 -16.08 -17.08
CA ASN A 115 -4.68 -15.69 -15.75
C ASN A 115 -4.40 -14.19 -15.58
N SER A 116 -4.59 -13.36 -16.61
CA SER A 116 -4.41 -11.90 -16.50
C SER A 116 -5.58 -11.10 -17.07
N VAL A 117 -5.70 -9.87 -16.57
CA VAL A 117 -6.70 -8.88 -16.96
C VAL A 117 -6.01 -7.53 -17.15
N GLU A 118 -6.37 -6.80 -18.21
CA GLU A 118 -5.97 -5.41 -18.40
C GLU A 118 -7.19 -4.49 -18.41
N PHE A 119 -7.07 -3.34 -17.77
CA PHE A 119 -8.11 -2.30 -17.73
C PHE A 119 -7.46 -0.92 -17.61
N GLU A 120 -8.27 0.13 -17.71
CA GLU A 120 -7.81 1.52 -17.59
C GLU A 120 -8.45 2.22 -16.39
N LEU A 121 -7.66 3.05 -15.72
CA LEU A 121 -8.10 3.99 -14.70
C LEU A 121 -7.90 5.40 -15.25
N ASP A 122 -8.94 6.23 -15.23
CA ASP A 122 -8.92 7.59 -15.78
C ASP A 122 -9.05 8.69 -14.73
N ASP A 123 -9.27 8.32 -13.47
CA ASP A 123 -9.38 9.25 -12.35
C ASP A 123 -8.59 8.70 -11.13
N PRO A 124 -7.68 9.49 -10.51
CA PRO A 124 -6.95 9.09 -9.31
C PRO A 124 -7.87 8.73 -8.12
N ALA A 125 -9.12 9.18 -8.10
CA ALA A 125 -10.10 8.79 -7.09
C ALA A 125 -10.63 7.35 -7.27
N GLN A 126 -10.34 6.68 -8.39
CA GLN A 126 -10.76 5.30 -8.65
C GLN A 126 -9.94 4.29 -7.86
N LYS A 127 -10.26 4.19 -6.57
CA LYS A 127 -9.82 3.11 -5.69
C LYS A 127 -10.66 1.88 -6.01
N VAL A 128 -10.05 0.82 -6.53
CA VAL A 128 -10.77 -0.36 -7.03
C VAL A 128 -10.36 -1.65 -6.36
N SER A 129 -11.30 -2.59 -6.30
CA SER A 129 -11.04 -3.98 -5.98
C SER A 129 -11.13 -4.82 -7.26
N VAL A 130 -10.13 -5.65 -7.50
CA VAL A 130 -10.11 -6.65 -8.57
C VAL A 130 -10.46 -8.00 -7.95
N GLU A 131 -11.66 -8.48 -8.26
CA GLU A 131 -12.24 -9.69 -7.68
C GLU A 131 -12.31 -10.79 -8.76
N PHE A 132 -11.58 -11.89 -8.57
CA PHE A 132 -11.61 -13.05 -9.47
C PHE A 132 -12.54 -14.11 -8.92
N ASP A 133 -13.35 -14.72 -9.80
CA ASP A 133 -14.25 -15.84 -9.49
C ASP A 133 -15.14 -15.58 -8.24
N ASP A 134 -15.60 -14.33 -8.11
CA ASP A 134 -16.43 -13.84 -6.99
C ASP A 134 -15.75 -13.94 -5.60
N ASN A 135 -14.42 -14.14 -5.53
CA ASN A 135 -13.65 -14.11 -4.30
C ASN A 135 -13.38 -12.67 -3.86
N ARG A 136 -13.98 -12.29 -2.73
CA ARG A 136 -13.93 -10.93 -2.15
C ARG A 136 -13.05 -10.84 -0.90
N MET A 137 -12.60 -11.99 -0.38
CA MET A 137 -11.79 -12.07 0.83
C MET A 137 -10.29 -12.11 0.49
N GLU A 138 -9.94 -12.72 -0.64
CA GLU A 138 -8.56 -12.83 -1.16
C GLU A 138 -8.44 -12.05 -2.48
N ASN A 139 -9.04 -10.86 -2.50
CA ASN A 139 -9.04 -9.96 -3.64
C ASN A 139 -7.80 -9.05 -3.62
N LEU A 140 -7.68 -8.24 -4.67
CA LEU A 140 -6.62 -7.27 -4.83
C LEU A 140 -7.18 -5.85 -4.86
N PHE A 141 -6.71 -4.96 -3.98
CA PHE A 141 -6.98 -3.53 -4.09
C PHE A 141 -5.93 -2.81 -4.94
N ILE A 142 -6.39 -1.97 -5.85
CA ILE A 142 -5.56 -1.04 -6.62
C ILE A 142 -5.89 0.37 -6.15
N LEU A 143 -4.89 1.04 -5.60
CA LEU A 143 -5.03 2.32 -4.91
C LEU A 143 -4.14 3.37 -5.58
N PRO A 144 -4.53 3.91 -6.74
CA PRO A 144 -3.79 4.99 -7.39
C PRO A 144 -3.94 6.31 -6.63
N ASP A 145 -2.98 7.22 -6.72
CA ASP A 145 -3.20 8.58 -6.27
C ASP A 145 -2.42 9.60 -7.12
N LEU A 146 -2.66 10.88 -6.88
CA LEU A 146 -1.80 11.94 -7.40
C LEU A 146 -0.53 12.06 -6.56
N PRO A 147 0.60 12.48 -7.15
CA PRO A 147 1.76 12.90 -6.36
C PRO A 147 1.40 14.05 -5.42
N ASP A 148 1.88 13.99 -4.18
CA ASP A 148 1.69 15.08 -3.20
C ASP A 148 2.29 16.40 -3.71
N THR A 149 1.48 17.45 -3.79
CA THR A 149 1.94 18.79 -4.19
C THR A 149 2.26 19.71 -3.02
N ALA A 150 1.73 19.41 -1.82
CA ALA A 150 1.81 20.25 -0.63
C ALA A 150 2.71 19.60 0.44
N ILE A 151 3.98 19.36 0.09
CA ILE A 151 4.94 18.71 1.00
C ILE A 151 5.21 19.65 2.19
N PRO A 152 4.86 19.25 3.43
CA PRO A 152 5.03 20.09 4.60
C PRO A 152 6.52 20.30 4.94
N THR A 153 6.87 21.52 5.36
CA THR A 153 8.23 21.87 5.81
C THR A 153 8.18 22.70 7.09
N GLY A 154 9.28 22.72 7.85
CA GLY A 154 9.42 23.54 9.05
C GLY A 154 9.74 22.74 10.32
N ALA A 155 9.94 23.46 11.43
CA ALA A 155 10.43 22.90 12.68
C ALA A 155 9.46 21.91 13.37
N ASN A 156 8.18 21.95 13.02
CA ASN A 156 7.14 21.09 13.60
C ASN A 156 6.73 19.91 12.68
N VAL A 157 7.53 19.62 11.66
CA VAL A 157 7.28 18.52 10.71
C VAL A 157 8.17 17.34 11.06
N THR A 158 7.58 16.17 11.29
CA THR A 158 8.29 14.89 11.36
C THR A 158 8.16 14.20 10.01
N TYR A 159 9.23 14.14 9.22
CA TYR A 159 9.18 13.53 7.89
C TYR A 159 9.67 12.09 7.91
N PHE A 160 8.84 11.16 7.42
CA PHE A 160 9.24 9.79 7.12
C PHE A 160 9.50 9.63 5.63
N GLY A 161 10.79 9.62 5.26
CA GLY A 161 11.19 9.34 3.89
C GLY A 161 10.85 7.90 3.46
N PRO A 162 11.07 7.54 2.19
CA PRO A 162 10.88 6.17 1.73
C PRO A 162 11.67 5.17 2.59
N GLY A 163 10.99 4.16 3.12
CA GLY A 163 11.59 3.15 3.99
C GLY A 163 10.58 2.56 4.97
N ILE A 164 11.01 1.57 5.73
CA ILE A 164 10.24 1.05 6.87
C ILE A 164 10.64 1.84 8.11
N HIS A 165 9.65 2.40 8.79
CA HIS A 165 9.85 3.16 10.02
C HIS A 165 8.99 2.57 11.12
N ASN A 166 9.59 2.25 12.26
CA ASN A 166 8.84 1.97 13.47
C ASN A 166 8.83 3.22 14.36
N MET A 167 7.68 3.89 14.40
CA MET A 167 7.52 5.10 15.21
C MET A 167 7.37 4.79 16.72
N GLY A 168 7.16 3.53 17.08
CA GLY A 168 6.77 3.14 18.43
C GLY A 168 5.49 3.87 18.85
N ARG A 169 5.46 4.39 20.07
CA ARG A 169 4.37 5.22 20.57
C ARG A 169 4.70 6.70 20.39
N LYS A 170 3.92 7.42 19.60
CA LYS A 170 3.90 8.88 19.58
C LYS A 170 2.58 9.42 20.11
N GLU A 171 2.66 10.35 21.05
CA GLU A 171 1.51 11.10 21.54
C GLU A 171 1.50 12.49 20.92
N ILE A 172 0.47 12.79 20.13
CA ILE A 172 0.26 14.13 19.60
C ILE A 172 -0.67 14.86 20.56
N LEU A 173 -0.13 15.82 21.30
CA LEU A 173 -0.91 16.60 22.26
C LEU A 173 -1.77 17.65 21.53
N TYR A 174 -2.97 17.90 22.06
CA TYR A 174 -3.87 18.91 21.51
C TYR A 174 -3.18 20.29 21.49
N LYS A 175 -3.11 20.91 20.31
CA LYS A 175 -2.46 22.22 20.00
C LYS A 175 -0.93 22.21 19.78
N ASP A 176 -0.29 21.05 19.66
CA ASP A 176 1.15 21.00 19.39
C ASP A 176 1.51 21.43 17.94
N ASN A 177 0.50 21.58 17.06
CA ASN A 177 0.64 21.95 15.64
C ASN A 177 1.69 21.09 14.90
N GLN A 178 1.87 19.84 15.32
CA GLN A 178 2.76 18.90 14.66
C GLN A 178 2.13 18.35 13.39
N THR A 179 2.96 18.22 12.35
CA THR A 179 2.67 17.47 11.12
C THR A 179 3.55 16.22 11.10
N ILE A 180 2.98 15.08 10.74
CA ILE A 180 3.67 13.80 10.54
C ILE A 180 3.42 13.38 9.11
#